data_AF-A0A0A1WDV5-F1
#
_entry.id   AF-A0A0A1WDV5-F1
#
_cell.length_a   1.000
_cell.length_b   1.000
_cell.length_c   1.000
_cell.angle_alpha   90.00
_cell.angle_beta   90.00
_cell.angle_gamma   90.00
#
_symmetry.space_group_name_H-M   'P 1'
#
loop_
_entity.id
_entity.type
_entity.pdbx_description
1 polymer ?
#
loop_
_entity_poly.entity_id
_entity_poly.type
_entity_poly.pdbx_seq_one_letter_code
_entity_poly.pdbx_strand_id
1 'polypeptide(L)'
;ESDEPIKKTSQLAATSEQQRFDPRHIQLIIVADHAMFVKYNSDSTAITTWVHQIVNDMIVMYRDLNIHITLAALEIWSNGDLITVTSSAPTTLRSFGEWRERDLLNRRTHDNAQLLTAVHLDNLIGYGFVGTMCDPKWSVGITEDHSTIHLWVAATMAHEMGHNLGINHDGNQCNCGAAGCIMSAIISEHPSYQFSDCSMNDYQSYLTNHNPQCILNQPLRTDTVSTPVSGNELLQNSANPCYDPATCQPTEGADCASGPCCHDCKFLKEGTICKRARGDNMHDYCNGKTCDCPRNPHKGEHDPMEWPAPAKGSVLM
;
A
#
# COMPACT_ATOMS: atom_id res chain seq x y z
N GLU A 1 -2.26 46.05 -34.45
CA GLU A 1 -1.20 45.73 -33.49
C GLU A 1 -1.81 45.91 -32.11
N SER A 2 -2.62 44.98 -31.59
CA SER A 2 -2.31 43.59 -31.19
C SER A 2 -1.39 43.54 -29.97
N ASP A 3 -1.92 43.99 -28.82
CA ASP A 3 -1.39 43.69 -27.49
C ASP A 3 -1.66 42.20 -27.17
N GLU A 4 -0.62 41.38 -27.13
CA GLU A 4 -0.68 40.05 -26.51
C GLU A 4 -0.35 40.15 -25.01
N PRO A 5 -1.24 39.70 -24.11
CA PRO A 5 -0.84 39.45 -22.73
C PRO A 5 -0.23 38.04 -22.65
N ILE A 6 1.02 37.99 -22.17
CA ILE A 6 1.75 36.78 -21.80
C ILE A 6 0.90 35.96 -20.83
N LYS A 7 0.37 34.83 -21.32
CA LYS A 7 -0.38 33.86 -20.54
C LYS A 7 0.59 33.17 -19.59
N LYS A 8 0.68 33.63 -18.34
CA LYS A 8 1.35 32.89 -17.26
C LYS A 8 0.60 31.58 -17.06
N THR A 9 1.19 30.49 -17.53
CA THR A 9 0.74 29.13 -17.24
C THR A 9 0.86 28.92 -15.73
N SER A 10 -0.29 28.92 -15.04
CA SER A 10 -0.38 28.53 -13.64
C SER A 10 -0.11 27.03 -13.56
N GLN A 11 1.15 26.64 -13.37
CA GLN A 11 1.47 25.34 -12.80
C GLN A 11 0.88 25.33 -11.39
N LEU A 12 -0.28 24.70 -11.24
CA LEU A 12 -0.82 24.30 -9.94
C LEU A 12 0.19 23.34 -9.33
N ALA A 13 1.01 23.87 -8.43
CA ALA A 13 1.95 23.10 -7.63
C ALA A 13 1.17 21.99 -6.90
N ALA A 14 1.71 20.76 -6.95
CA ALA A 14 1.36 19.75 -5.96
C ALA A 14 1.40 20.40 -4.57
N THR A 15 0.45 20.06 -3.70
CA THR A 15 0.49 20.55 -2.31
C THR A 15 1.88 20.23 -1.74
N SER A 16 2.45 21.16 -0.96
CA SER A 16 3.82 21.06 -0.45
C SER A 16 4.12 19.75 0.29
N GLU A 17 3.09 19.03 0.74
CA GLU A 17 3.18 17.73 1.41
C GLU A 17 3.40 16.57 0.45
N GLN A 18 2.82 16.58 -0.77
CA GLN A 18 3.09 15.55 -1.79
C GLN A 18 4.50 15.65 -2.40
N GLN A 19 5.23 16.74 -2.15
CA GLN A 19 6.63 16.91 -2.56
C GLN A 19 7.64 16.29 -1.57
N ARG A 20 7.20 15.82 -0.39
CA ARG A 20 8.10 15.32 0.65
C ARG A 20 8.67 13.94 0.36
N PHE A 21 7.88 13.06 -0.26
CA PHE A 21 8.25 11.66 -0.49
C PHE A 21 8.17 11.33 -1.97
N ASP A 22 9.15 10.59 -2.48
CA ASP A 22 9.02 9.92 -3.77
C ASP A 22 7.90 8.86 -3.70
N PRO A 23 7.15 8.62 -4.80
CA PRO A 23 6.08 7.63 -4.81
C PRO A 23 6.57 6.25 -4.37
N ARG A 24 5.76 5.56 -3.56
CA ARG A 24 5.92 4.15 -3.23
C ARG A 24 4.65 3.39 -3.59
N HIS A 25 4.78 2.11 -3.87
CA HIS A 25 3.67 1.24 -4.23
C HIS A 25 3.71 0.01 -3.33
N ILE A 26 2.56 -0.38 -2.76
CA ILE A 26 2.46 -1.58 -1.93
C ILE A 26 1.44 -2.51 -2.55
N GLN A 27 1.90 -3.66 -3.03
CA GLN A 27 1.06 -4.81 -3.36
C GLN A 27 0.66 -5.51 -2.07
N LEU A 28 -0.53 -5.19 -1.58
CA LEU A 28 -1.09 -5.70 -0.34
C LEU A 28 -1.90 -6.98 -0.62
N ILE A 29 -1.67 -8.02 0.18
CA ILE A 29 -2.59 -9.15 0.30
C ILE A 29 -3.29 -9.05 1.65
N ILE A 30 -4.60 -9.22 1.65
CA ILE A 30 -5.37 -9.40 2.89
C ILE A 30 -5.80 -10.85 2.98
N VAL A 31 -5.61 -11.44 4.16
CA VAL A 31 -6.07 -12.79 4.49
C VAL A 31 -7.14 -12.66 5.55
N ALA A 32 -8.36 -13.12 5.25
CA ALA A 32 -9.44 -13.22 6.23
C ALA A 32 -9.48 -14.65 6.78
N ASP A 33 -9.33 -14.78 8.10
CA ASP A 33 -9.32 -16.08 8.75
C ASP A 33 -10.70 -16.78 8.75
N HIS A 34 -10.75 -18.00 9.24
CA HIS A 34 -11.98 -18.78 9.30
C HIS A 34 -13.00 -18.17 10.27
N ALA A 35 -12.55 -17.52 11.33
CA ALA A 35 -13.44 -16.81 12.25
C ALA A 35 -14.18 -15.66 11.53
N MET A 36 -13.51 -14.92 10.65
CA MET A 36 -14.15 -13.94 9.75
C MET A 36 -15.20 -14.59 8.85
N PHE A 37 -14.88 -15.76 8.28
CA PHE A 37 -15.83 -16.50 7.45
C PHE A 37 -17.10 -16.87 8.22
N VAL A 38 -16.96 -17.33 9.46
CA VAL A 38 -18.09 -17.64 10.34
C VAL A 38 -18.86 -16.37 10.75
N LYS A 39 -18.16 -15.30 11.14
CA LYS A 39 -18.75 -14.01 11.56
C LYS A 39 -19.66 -13.42 10.49
N TYR A 40 -19.26 -13.53 9.22
CA TYR A 40 -20.03 -13.03 8.07
C TYR A 40 -20.94 -14.10 7.46
N ASN A 41 -21.45 -15.04 8.26
CA ASN A 41 -22.44 -16.05 7.87
C ASN A 41 -22.02 -16.90 6.65
N SER A 42 -20.73 -17.22 6.54
CA SER A 42 -20.16 -17.96 5.40
C SER A 42 -20.32 -17.25 4.05
N ASP A 43 -20.54 -15.92 4.05
CA ASP A 43 -20.69 -15.11 2.85
C ASP A 43 -19.35 -14.47 2.45
N SER A 44 -18.64 -15.12 1.53
CA SER A 44 -17.40 -14.58 0.97
C SER A 44 -17.59 -13.26 0.23
N THR A 45 -18.78 -12.96 -0.30
CA THR A 45 -19.07 -11.70 -0.99
C THR A 45 -19.17 -10.55 0.01
N ALA A 46 -19.80 -10.79 1.16
CA ALA A 46 -19.85 -9.81 2.25
C ALA A 46 -18.45 -9.48 2.78
N ILE A 47 -17.61 -10.50 2.99
CA ILE A 47 -16.21 -10.32 3.42
C ILE A 47 -15.41 -9.55 2.36
N THR A 48 -15.58 -9.89 1.08
CA THR A 48 -14.93 -9.18 -0.02
C THR A 48 -15.31 -7.70 -0.05
N THR A 49 -16.60 -7.40 0.11
CA THR A 49 -17.10 -6.01 0.16
C THR A 49 -16.51 -5.26 1.36
N TRP A 50 -16.48 -5.90 2.53
CA TRP A 50 -15.91 -5.33 3.75
C TRP A 50 -14.42 -5.00 3.60
N VAL A 51 -13.64 -5.94 3.06
CA VAL A 51 -12.21 -5.75 2.80
C VAL A 51 -11.97 -4.62 1.79
N HIS A 52 -12.79 -4.49 0.75
CA HIS A 52 -12.68 -3.37 -0.18
C HIS A 52 -12.93 -2.02 0.50
N GLN A 53 -13.90 -1.92 1.40
CA GLN A 53 -14.14 -0.68 2.17
C GLN A 53 -12.92 -0.33 3.03
N ILE A 54 -12.34 -1.31 3.73
CA ILE A 54 -11.12 -1.13 4.52
C ILE A 54 -9.97 -0.62 3.66
N VAL A 55 -9.71 -1.26 2.52
CA VAL A 55 -8.60 -0.87 1.63
C VAL A 55 -8.80 0.53 1.06
N ASN A 56 -10.02 0.90 0.68
CA ASN A 56 -10.30 2.25 0.17
C ASN A 56 -9.99 3.32 1.22
N ASP A 57 -10.35 3.10 2.48
CA ASP A 57 -9.98 4.01 3.56
C ASP A 57 -8.45 4.08 3.76
N MET A 58 -7.76 2.94 3.71
CA MET A 58 -6.30 2.90 3.79
C MET A 58 -5.63 3.67 2.64
N ILE A 59 -6.13 3.56 1.41
CA ILE A 59 -5.62 4.33 0.25
C ILE A 59 -5.63 5.83 0.55
N VAL A 60 -6.72 6.32 1.17
CA VAL A 60 -6.83 7.74 1.57
C VAL A 60 -5.82 8.07 2.68
N MET A 61 -5.70 7.23 3.72
CA MET A 61 -4.78 7.44 4.84
C MET A 61 -3.31 7.56 4.42
N TYR A 62 -2.92 6.78 3.41
CA TYR A 62 -1.54 6.67 2.95
C TYR A 62 -1.14 7.72 1.90
N ARG A 63 -2.08 8.58 1.49
CA ARG A 63 -1.86 9.62 0.48
C ARG A 63 -0.78 10.63 0.89
N ASP A 64 -0.77 11.06 2.14
CA ASP A 64 0.18 12.09 2.63
C ASP A 64 1.60 11.54 2.77
N LEU A 65 1.76 10.21 2.79
CA LEU A 65 3.06 9.52 2.72
C LEU A 65 3.49 9.20 1.27
N ASN A 66 2.71 9.61 0.28
CA ASN A 66 2.87 9.29 -1.15
C ASN A 66 2.98 7.78 -1.42
N ILE A 67 2.18 6.99 -0.72
CA ILE A 67 2.12 5.53 -0.88
C ILE A 67 0.83 5.14 -1.61
N HIS A 68 0.99 4.39 -2.68
CA HIS A 68 -0.10 3.82 -3.47
C HIS A 68 -0.32 2.37 -3.08
N ILE A 69 -1.44 2.07 -2.43
CA ILE A 69 -1.80 0.70 -2.06
C ILE A 69 -2.57 0.06 -3.20
N THR A 70 -2.27 -1.19 -3.50
CA THR A 70 -3.02 -2.03 -4.44
C THR A 70 -3.37 -3.34 -3.74
N LEU A 71 -4.66 -3.68 -3.66
CA LEU A 71 -5.09 -5.00 -3.21
C LEU A 71 -4.79 -6.03 -4.30
N ALA A 72 -3.66 -6.74 -4.16
CA ALA A 72 -3.20 -7.74 -5.10
C ALA A 72 -4.03 -9.04 -4.99
N ALA A 73 -4.45 -9.40 -3.77
CA ALA A 73 -5.35 -10.52 -3.55
C ALA A 73 -6.08 -10.40 -2.20
N LEU A 74 -7.26 -11.04 -2.14
CA LEU A 74 -7.93 -11.40 -0.90
C LEU A 74 -7.98 -12.92 -0.83
N GLU A 75 -7.47 -13.50 0.26
CA GLU A 75 -7.59 -14.93 0.56
C GLU A 75 -8.53 -15.12 1.76
N ILE A 76 -9.55 -15.96 1.62
CA ILE A 76 -10.52 -16.25 2.69
C ILE A 76 -10.36 -17.73 3.06
N TRP A 77 -10.06 -17.99 4.33
CA TRP A 77 -9.89 -19.35 4.85
C TRP A 77 -11.24 -20.00 5.19
N SER A 78 -12.07 -20.22 4.17
CA SER A 78 -13.44 -20.73 4.32
C SER A 78 -13.52 -22.18 4.81
N ASN A 79 -12.47 -22.99 4.59
CA ASN A 79 -12.42 -24.40 4.98
C ASN A 79 -11.70 -24.65 6.32
N GLY A 80 -11.33 -23.59 7.02
CA GLY A 80 -10.52 -23.64 8.25
C GLY A 80 -9.20 -22.90 8.08
N ASP A 81 -8.62 -22.49 9.20
CA ASP A 81 -7.39 -21.70 9.22
C ASP A 81 -6.18 -22.51 8.74
N LEU A 82 -5.27 -21.85 8.00
CA LEU A 82 -4.01 -22.45 7.57
C LEU A 82 -2.88 -22.29 8.61
N ILE A 83 -3.16 -21.55 9.69
CA ILE A 83 -2.32 -21.42 10.89
C ILE A 83 -3.20 -21.53 12.12
N THR A 84 -2.61 -21.76 13.30
CA THR A 84 -3.36 -21.63 14.55
C THR A 84 -3.53 -20.15 14.89
N VAL A 85 -4.75 -19.63 14.78
CA VAL A 85 -5.12 -18.29 15.25
C VAL A 85 -5.46 -18.36 16.74
N THR A 86 -4.78 -17.56 17.56
CA THR A 86 -4.96 -17.51 19.02
C THR A 86 -5.20 -16.07 19.49
N SER A 87 -5.69 -15.90 20.72
CA SER A 87 -5.83 -14.55 21.32
C SER A 87 -4.49 -13.84 21.54
N SER A 88 -3.38 -14.58 21.56
CA SER A 88 -2.04 -13.99 21.60
C SER A 88 -1.64 -13.45 20.23
N ALA A 89 -1.85 -12.15 20.00
CA ALA A 89 -1.46 -11.48 18.75
C ALA A 89 0.00 -11.71 18.34
N PRO A 90 1.02 -11.66 19.25
CA PRO A 90 2.40 -11.96 18.87
C PRO A 90 2.61 -13.41 18.42
N THR A 91 1.92 -14.37 19.02
CA THR A 91 2.01 -15.79 18.65
C THR A 91 1.37 -16.02 17.29
N THR A 92 0.19 -15.44 17.07
CA THR A 92 -0.53 -15.52 15.79
C THR A 92 0.28 -14.83 14.67
N LEU A 93 0.78 -13.61 14.89
CA LEU A 93 1.55 -12.87 13.89
C LEU A 93 2.82 -13.63 13.46
N ARG A 94 3.53 -14.24 14.40
CA ARG A 94 4.71 -15.07 14.07
C ARG A 94 4.34 -16.27 13.20
N SER A 95 3.25 -16.96 13.54
CA SER A 95 2.76 -18.10 12.75
C SER A 95 2.31 -17.66 11.35
N PHE A 96 1.66 -16.50 11.25
CA PHE A 96 1.24 -15.91 9.98
C PHE A 96 2.44 -15.53 9.10
N GLY A 97 3.48 -14.92 9.67
CA GLY A 97 4.73 -14.64 8.96
C GLY A 97 5.43 -15.90 8.44
N GLU A 98 5.49 -16.96 9.25
CA GLU A 98 6.04 -18.27 8.84
C GLU A 98 5.25 -18.90 7.69
N TRP A 99 3.91 -18.81 7.75
CA TRP A 99 3.05 -19.26 6.67
C TRP A 99 3.21 -18.41 5.41
N ARG A 100 3.30 -17.08 5.54
CA ARG A 100 3.54 -16.19 4.40
C ARG A 100 4.81 -16.55 3.64
N GLU A 101 5.91 -16.73 4.39
CA GLU A 101 7.21 -17.09 3.83
C GLU A 101 7.19 -18.44 3.11
N ARG A 102 6.57 -19.46 3.72
CA ARG A 102 6.64 -20.84 3.24
C ARG A 102 5.56 -21.21 2.23
N ASP A 103 4.43 -20.51 2.23
CA ASP A 103 3.28 -20.85 1.40
C ASP A 103 2.90 -19.68 0.47
N LEU A 104 2.45 -18.55 1.02
CA LEU A 104 1.86 -17.47 0.23
C LEU A 104 2.83 -16.90 -0.82
N LEU A 105 4.08 -16.63 -0.44
CA LEU A 105 5.09 -16.08 -1.35
C LEU A 105 5.48 -17.05 -2.48
N ASN A 106 5.31 -18.36 -2.29
CA ASN A 106 5.62 -19.36 -3.33
C ASN A 106 4.59 -19.40 -4.46
N ARG A 107 3.43 -18.78 -4.27
CA ARG A 107 2.30 -18.81 -5.22
C ARG A 107 1.81 -17.43 -5.64
N ARG A 108 2.14 -16.37 -4.91
CA ARG A 108 1.74 -14.99 -5.20
C ARG A 108 2.85 -14.01 -4.79
N THR A 109 3.39 -13.27 -5.76
CA THR A 109 4.29 -12.14 -5.47
C THR A 109 3.50 -10.97 -4.89
N HIS A 110 3.97 -10.41 -3.78
CA HIS A 110 3.37 -9.27 -3.07
C HIS A 110 4.36 -8.68 -2.07
N ASP A 111 4.12 -7.45 -1.61
CA ASP A 111 5.06 -6.69 -0.77
C ASP A 111 4.77 -6.88 0.72
N ASN A 112 3.48 -6.92 1.08
CA ASN A 112 3.01 -6.99 2.47
C ASN A 112 1.73 -7.83 2.56
N ALA A 113 1.55 -8.56 3.66
CA ALA A 113 0.30 -9.27 3.93
C ALA A 113 -0.28 -8.91 5.30
N GLN A 114 -1.58 -8.66 5.35
CA GLN A 114 -2.30 -8.36 6.60
C GLN A 114 -3.32 -9.46 6.89
N LEU A 115 -3.30 -10.00 8.11
CA LEU A 115 -4.31 -10.94 8.60
C LEU A 115 -5.45 -10.18 9.26
N LEU A 116 -6.67 -10.33 8.74
CA LEU A 116 -7.91 -9.84 9.34
C LEU A 116 -8.59 -11.00 10.07
N THR A 117 -8.81 -10.85 11.37
CA THR A 117 -9.35 -11.92 12.23
C THR A 117 -10.57 -11.47 13.02
N ALA A 118 -11.54 -12.37 13.21
CA ALA A 118 -12.64 -12.17 14.17
C ALA A 118 -12.34 -12.78 15.55
N VAL A 119 -11.15 -13.33 15.77
CA VAL A 119 -10.68 -13.81 17.07
C VAL A 119 -10.27 -12.60 17.91
N HIS A 120 -10.75 -12.57 19.15
CA HIS A 120 -10.42 -11.52 20.11
C HIS A 120 -8.96 -11.62 20.58
N LEU A 121 -8.18 -10.55 20.43
CA LEU A 121 -6.73 -10.49 20.64
C LEU A 121 -6.33 -10.00 22.06
N ASP A 122 -6.94 -10.59 23.08
CA ASP A 122 -6.76 -10.22 24.50
C ASP A 122 -6.98 -8.71 24.74
N ASN A 123 -5.92 -7.94 25.06
CA ASN A 123 -6.01 -6.50 25.31
C ASN A 123 -5.61 -5.65 24.09
N LEU A 124 -5.41 -6.29 22.93
CA LEU A 124 -4.92 -5.65 21.71
C LEU A 124 -6.00 -5.71 20.64
N ILE A 125 -5.89 -4.83 19.65
CA ILE A 125 -6.72 -4.87 18.44
C ILE A 125 -5.88 -5.01 17.18
N GLY A 126 -4.55 -4.91 17.29
CA GLY A 126 -3.61 -5.08 16.20
C GLY A 126 -2.20 -5.36 16.70
N TYR A 127 -1.38 -5.96 15.83
CA TYR A 127 0.04 -6.18 16.09
C TYR A 127 0.84 -6.26 14.79
N GLY A 128 1.99 -5.61 14.74
CA GLY A 128 2.84 -5.52 13.55
C GLY A 128 4.33 -5.44 13.90
N PHE A 129 5.18 -6.01 13.04
CA PHE A 129 6.64 -5.88 13.19
C PHE A 129 7.13 -4.53 12.68
N VAL A 130 8.01 -3.87 13.43
CA VAL A 130 8.50 -2.54 13.06
C VAL A 130 9.63 -2.60 12.03
N GLY A 131 9.50 -1.84 10.94
CA GLY A 131 10.57 -1.65 9.93
C GLY A 131 10.88 -2.89 9.11
N THR A 132 9.85 -3.65 8.75
CA THR A 132 9.95 -4.98 8.12
C THR A 132 9.29 -5.06 6.75
N MET A 133 8.84 -3.93 6.18
CA MET A 133 8.30 -3.90 4.82
C MET A 133 9.29 -4.52 3.82
N CYS A 134 8.77 -5.38 2.93
CA CYS A 134 9.51 -6.24 1.98
C CYS A 134 10.20 -7.49 2.56
N ASP A 135 10.28 -7.65 3.88
CA ASP A 135 10.79 -8.88 4.49
C ASP A 135 9.91 -10.09 4.11
N PRO A 136 10.47 -11.23 3.63
CA PRO A 136 9.71 -12.42 3.28
C PRO A 136 8.86 -13.02 4.40
N LYS A 137 9.30 -12.89 5.65
CA LYS A 137 8.62 -13.43 6.83
C LYS A 137 7.92 -12.35 7.63
N TRP A 138 8.57 -11.19 7.80
CA TRP A 138 8.16 -10.19 8.77
C TRP A 138 7.35 -9.02 8.19
N SER A 139 7.21 -8.89 6.86
CA SER A 139 6.32 -7.91 6.20
C SER A 139 4.85 -8.32 6.35
N VAL A 140 4.41 -8.37 7.61
CA VAL A 140 3.08 -8.81 8.03
C VAL A 140 2.55 -7.99 9.20
N GLY A 141 1.23 -7.91 9.28
CA GLY A 141 0.50 -7.44 10.46
C GLY A 141 -0.77 -8.28 10.69
N ILE A 142 -1.35 -8.14 11.87
CA ILE A 142 -2.63 -8.73 12.25
C ILE A 142 -3.56 -7.62 12.77
N THR A 143 -4.82 -7.67 12.37
CA THR A 143 -5.87 -6.73 12.78
C THR A 143 -7.11 -7.51 13.20
N GLU A 144 -7.62 -7.22 14.41
CA GLU A 144 -8.93 -7.67 14.85
C GLU A 144 -10.03 -6.89 14.14
N ASP A 145 -11.06 -7.57 13.67
CA ASP A 145 -12.27 -6.96 13.11
C ASP A 145 -13.19 -6.45 14.24
N HIS A 146 -12.67 -5.49 15.02
CA HIS A 146 -13.18 -5.06 16.32
C HIS A 146 -14.39 -4.12 16.26
N SER A 147 -14.76 -3.64 15.06
CA SER A 147 -15.83 -2.65 14.88
C SER A 147 -16.73 -2.98 13.69
N THR A 148 -17.99 -2.54 13.76
CA THR A 148 -18.93 -2.60 12.63
C THR A 148 -18.78 -1.42 11.67
N ILE A 149 -17.89 -0.48 11.96
CA ILE A 149 -17.56 0.65 11.10
C ILE A 149 -16.18 0.41 10.50
N HIS A 150 -16.12 0.23 9.17
CA HIS A 150 -14.90 -0.16 8.46
C HIS A 150 -13.73 0.80 8.69
N LEU A 151 -14.00 2.10 8.88
CA LEU A 151 -12.97 3.12 9.12
C LEU A 151 -12.12 2.83 10.37
N TRP A 152 -12.70 2.24 11.42
CA TRP A 152 -11.95 1.88 12.62
C TRP A 152 -10.99 0.72 12.38
N VAL A 153 -11.47 -0.30 11.68
CA VAL A 153 -10.67 -1.47 11.32
C VAL A 153 -9.58 -1.07 10.31
N ALA A 154 -9.90 -0.17 9.38
CA ALA A 154 -8.95 0.41 8.44
C ALA A 154 -7.86 1.23 9.13
N ALA A 155 -8.21 2.04 10.14
CA ALA A 155 -7.23 2.79 10.91
C ALA A 155 -6.28 1.85 11.67
N THR A 156 -6.79 0.76 12.25
CA THR A 156 -5.98 -0.28 12.89
C THR A 156 -5.06 -0.98 11.87
N MET A 157 -5.58 -1.41 10.72
CA MET A 157 -4.74 -2.05 9.70
C MET A 157 -3.69 -1.09 9.11
N ALA A 158 -4.06 0.18 8.93
CA ALA A 158 -3.13 1.22 8.53
C ALA A 158 -2.03 1.45 9.59
N HIS A 159 -2.38 1.42 10.87
CA HIS A 159 -1.43 1.50 11.98
C HIS A 159 -0.42 0.35 11.94
N GLU A 160 -0.88 -0.90 11.79
CA GLU A 160 0.02 -2.06 11.75
C GLU A 160 0.92 -2.08 10.52
N MET A 161 0.40 -1.69 9.35
CA MET A 161 1.24 -1.50 8.16
C MET A 161 2.20 -0.30 8.32
N GLY A 162 1.83 0.70 9.13
CA GLY A 162 2.68 1.82 9.51
C GLY A 162 3.90 1.35 10.31
N HIS A 163 3.70 0.44 11.26
CA HIS A 163 4.80 -0.26 11.93
C HIS A 163 5.70 -0.96 10.91
N ASN A 164 5.15 -1.73 9.97
CA ASN A 164 5.97 -2.37 8.92
C ASN A 164 6.83 -1.36 8.13
N LEU A 165 6.35 -0.12 7.96
CA LEU A 165 7.07 0.99 7.32
C LEU A 165 8.00 1.76 8.27
N GLY A 166 8.30 1.21 9.44
CA GLY A 166 9.27 1.74 10.40
C GLY A 166 8.74 2.89 11.25
N ILE A 167 7.43 3.11 11.28
CA ILE A 167 6.81 4.19 12.04
C ILE A 167 6.50 3.70 13.46
N ASN A 168 6.92 4.44 14.49
CA ASN A 168 6.61 4.10 15.89
C ASN A 168 5.35 4.83 16.37
N HIS A 169 4.89 4.51 17.58
CA HIS A 169 3.77 5.24 18.17
C HIS A 169 4.08 6.72 18.39
N ASP A 170 3.03 7.52 18.25
CA ASP A 170 3.05 8.95 18.54
C ASP A 170 3.28 9.20 20.04
N GLY A 171 4.22 10.09 20.34
CA GLY A 171 4.42 10.67 21.66
C GLY A 171 3.61 11.96 21.84
N ASN A 172 3.64 12.53 23.05
CA ASN A 172 2.88 13.73 23.41
C ASN A 172 3.18 14.98 22.56
N GLN A 173 4.34 15.02 21.90
CA GLN A 173 4.77 16.12 21.05
C GLN A 173 4.33 15.99 19.59
N CYS A 174 3.77 14.84 19.20
CA CYS A 174 3.38 14.55 17.82
C CYS A 174 1.99 15.12 17.52
N ASN A 175 1.81 15.65 16.32
CA ASN A 175 0.57 16.31 15.92
C ASN A 175 0.18 15.96 14.49
N CYS A 176 -1.11 15.68 14.29
CA CYS A 176 -1.72 15.44 12.98
C CYS A 176 -2.89 16.39 12.69
N GLY A 177 -3.14 17.39 13.54
CA GLY A 177 -4.26 18.32 13.39
C GLY A 177 -5.65 17.69 13.61
N ALA A 178 -5.70 16.49 14.18
CA ALA A 178 -6.92 15.73 14.47
C ALA A 178 -6.95 15.24 15.93
N ALA A 179 -8.10 14.73 16.36
CA ALA A 179 -8.31 14.24 17.73
C ALA A 179 -7.57 12.93 18.05
N GLY A 180 -7.18 12.17 17.03
CA GLY A 180 -6.32 11.00 17.15
C GLY A 180 -5.54 10.83 15.85
N CYS A 181 -4.27 10.50 15.93
CA CYS A 181 -3.44 10.21 14.76
C CYS A 181 -3.39 8.71 14.53
N ILE A 182 -3.17 8.26 13.29
CA ILE A 182 -3.14 6.82 12.95
C ILE A 182 -2.18 6.06 13.87
N MET A 183 -1.00 6.62 14.19
CA MET A 183 0.01 5.97 15.02
C MET A 183 -0.13 6.24 16.52
N SER A 184 -1.30 6.68 16.99
CA SER A 184 -1.57 6.77 18.43
C SER A 184 -1.50 5.37 19.05
N ALA A 185 -0.87 5.22 20.21
CA ALA A 185 -0.72 3.91 20.89
C ALA A 185 -2.04 3.33 21.41
N ILE A 186 -3.09 4.15 21.47
CA ILE A 186 -4.44 3.78 21.88
C ILE A 186 -5.37 4.34 20.80
N ILE A 187 -6.32 3.52 20.36
CA ILE A 187 -7.32 3.95 19.40
C ILE A 187 -8.16 5.11 19.97
N SER A 188 -8.30 6.19 19.20
CA SER A 188 -9.12 7.35 19.60
C SER A 188 -10.61 6.99 19.59
N GLU A 189 -11.46 7.82 20.21
CA GLU A 189 -12.92 7.76 20.02
C GLU A 189 -13.38 8.43 18.72
N HIS A 190 -12.49 9.19 18.07
CA HIS A 190 -12.72 9.80 16.76
C HIS A 190 -11.63 9.39 15.77
N PRO A 191 -11.97 8.58 14.73
CA PRO A 191 -10.97 8.10 13.80
C PRO A 191 -10.50 9.25 12.91
N SER A 192 -9.25 9.19 12.50
CA SER A 192 -8.64 10.16 11.60
C SER A 192 -7.98 9.44 10.44
N TYR A 193 -7.86 10.16 9.33
CA TYR A 193 -7.08 9.70 8.18
C TYR A 193 -5.61 10.15 8.26
N GLN A 194 -5.23 10.92 9.29
CA GLN A 194 -3.95 11.62 9.32
C GLN A 194 -2.89 10.88 10.12
N PHE A 195 -1.74 10.68 9.47
CA PHE A 195 -0.46 10.44 10.14
C PHE A 195 0.06 11.73 10.78
N SER A 196 0.81 11.62 11.87
CA SER A 196 1.43 12.77 12.54
C SER A 196 2.69 13.25 11.81
N ASP A 197 3.15 14.45 12.17
CA ASP A 197 4.46 14.96 11.80
C ASP A 197 5.61 14.02 12.23
N CYS A 198 5.53 13.41 13.42
CA CYS A 198 6.45 12.38 13.88
C CYS A 198 6.42 11.14 12.98
N SER A 199 5.23 10.68 12.61
CA SER A 199 5.06 9.52 11.72
C SER A 199 5.76 9.74 10.38
N MET A 200 5.62 10.95 9.80
CA MET A 200 6.32 11.32 8.58
C MET A 200 7.84 11.36 8.74
N ASN A 201 8.35 11.76 9.91
CA ASN A 201 9.80 11.78 10.20
C ASN A 201 10.38 10.37 10.34
N ASP A 202 9.66 9.49 11.03
CA ASP A 202 10.04 8.08 11.18
C ASP A 202 10.06 7.37 9.82
N TYR A 203 9.01 7.58 9.01
CA TYR A 203 8.95 7.03 7.66
C TYR A 203 10.10 7.52 6.76
N GLN A 204 10.41 8.82 6.78
CA GLN A 204 11.57 9.37 6.06
C GLN A 204 12.88 8.69 6.50
N SER A 205 13.05 8.51 7.81
CA SER A 205 14.23 7.87 8.38
C SER A 205 14.32 6.41 7.96
N TYR A 206 13.20 5.69 7.98
CA TYR A 206 13.10 4.31 7.52
C TYR A 206 13.52 4.17 6.04
N LEU A 207 12.94 4.99 5.15
CA LEU A 207 13.28 4.99 3.73
C LEU A 207 14.77 5.29 3.49
N THR A 208 15.33 6.25 4.24
CA THR A 208 16.73 6.66 4.10
C THR A 208 17.68 5.54 4.54
N ASN A 209 17.35 4.85 5.63
CA ASN A 209 18.25 3.87 6.25
C ASN A 209 18.11 2.46 5.65
N HIS A 210 16.90 2.06 5.22
CA HIS A 210 16.62 0.69 4.80
C HIS A 210 16.38 0.57 3.29
N ASN A 211 15.89 1.63 2.64
CA ASN A 211 15.64 1.68 1.20
C ASN A 211 14.93 0.39 0.66
N PRO A 212 13.71 0.09 1.14
CA PRO A 212 12.97 -1.13 0.79
C PRO A 212 12.67 -1.18 -0.71
N GLN A 213 13.27 -2.16 -1.42
CA GLN A 213 13.25 -2.18 -2.90
C GLN A 213 11.91 -2.64 -3.50
N CYS A 214 11.14 -3.48 -2.81
CA CYS A 214 9.91 -4.05 -3.36
C CYS A 214 8.87 -2.96 -3.66
N ILE A 215 8.78 -1.95 -2.78
CA ILE A 215 7.81 -0.86 -2.89
C ILE A 215 8.18 0.28 -3.85
N LEU A 216 9.25 0.13 -4.63
CA LEU A 216 9.68 1.15 -5.61
C LEU A 216 8.99 1.02 -6.96
N ASN A 217 8.45 -0.16 -7.30
CA ASN A 217 7.91 -0.42 -8.63
C ASN A 217 6.39 -0.29 -8.61
N GLN A 218 5.84 0.41 -9.61
CA GLN A 218 4.42 0.42 -9.83
C GLN A 218 3.93 -0.98 -10.27
N PRO A 219 2.90 -1.55 -9.63
CA PRO A 219 2.35 -2.85 -10.03
C PRO A 219 1.76 -2.79 -11.45
N LEU A 220 1.89 -3.89 -12.20
CA LEU A 220 1.26 -4.03 -13.52
C LEU A 220 -0.26 -4.12 -13.35
N ARG A 221 -1.03 -3.45 -14.22
CA ARG A 221 -2.51 -3.37 -14.12
C ARG A 221 -3.22 -4.74 -14.15
N THR A 222 -2.56 -5.80 -14.62
CA THR A 222 -3.11 -7.16 -14.69
C THR A 222 -3.07 -7.91 -13.34
N ASP A 223 -2.32 -7.40 -12.35
CA ASP A 223 -2.10 -8.07 -11.07
C ASP A 223 -3.08 -7.60 -9.97
N THR A 224 -4.04 -6.75 -10.33
CA THR A 224 -5.02 -6.18 -9.39
C THR A 224 -6.31 -6.99 -9.39
N VAL A 225 -6.78 -7.44 -8.22
CA VAL A 225 -8.18 -7.82 -8.05
C VAL A 225 -8.98 -6.54 -8.26
N SER A 226 -9.75 -6.46 -9.36
CA SER A 226 -10.46 -5.25 -9.76
C SER A 226 -11.32 -4.72 -8.61
N THR A 227 -10.80 -3.74 -7.89
CA THR A 227 -11.58 -2.96 -6.95
C THR A 227 -12.61 -2.22 -7.80
N PRO A 228 -13.92 -2.32 -7.52
CA PRO A 228 -14.87 -1.35 -8.01
C PRO A 228 -14.55 -0.05 -7.28
N VAL A 229 -13.60 0.70 -7.83
CA VAL A 229 -13.33 2.06 -7.39
C VAL A 229 -14.59 2.85 -7.73
N SER A 230 -15.40 3.15 -6.70
CA SER A 230 -16.42 4.18 -6.80
C SER A 230 -15.72 5.44 -7.33
N GLY A 231 -16.30 6.09 -8.34
CA GLY A 231 -15.69 7.12 -9.21
C GLY A 231 -15.10 8.37 -8.54
N ASN A 232 -14.88 8.35 -7.23
CA ASN A 232 -14.26 9.42 -6.45
C ASN A 232 -12.73 9.29 -6.28
N GLU A 233 -12.08 8.15 -6.58
CA GLU A 233 -10.60 8.04 -6.47
C GLU A 233 -9.83 8.39 -7.76
N LEU A 234 -10.51 8.53 -8.89
CA LEU A 234 -9.87 9.04 -10.12
C LEU A 234 -9.79 10.57 -10.16
N LEU A 235 -10.33 11.26 -9.15
CA LEU A 235 -10.49 12.71 -9.20
C LEU A 235 -9.25 13.52 -8.84
N GLN A 236 -8.19 12.98 -8.21
CA GLN A 236 -7.11 13.85 -7.74
C GLN A 236 -5.70 13.26 -7.80
N ASN A 237 -5.31 12.86 -9.01
CA ASN A 237 -3.99 13.22 -9.51
C ASN A 237 -4.22 14.26 -10.61
N SER A 238 -3.83 15.51 -10.35
CA SER A 238 -3.70 16.62 -11.32
C SER A 238 -4.45 16.39 -12.63
N ALA A 239 -5.72 16.79 -12.74
CA ALA A 239 -6.59 16.69 -13.94
C ALA A 239 -5.84 16.14 -15.17
N ASN A 240 -5.70 14.81 -15.24
CA ASN A 240 -4.82 14.20 -16.22
C ASN A 240 -5.47 14.46 -17.59
N PRO A 241 -4.88 15.29 -18.46
CA PRO A 241 -5.53 15.66 -19.71
C PRO A 241 -5.77 14.46 -20.63
N CYS A 242 -5.13 13.33 -20.34
CA CYS A 242 -5.23 12.07 -21.06
C CYS A 242 -6.34 11.14 -20.55
N TYR A 243 -7.05 11.51 -19.48
CA TYR A 243 -7.99 10.63 -18.81
C TYR A 243 -9.17 11.39 -18.22
N ASP A 244 -10.39 11.00 -18.59
CA ASP A 244 -11.62 11.59 -18.08
C ASP A 244 -12.02 10.91 -16.76
N PRO A 245 -11.99 11.63 -15.62
CA PRO A 245 -12.33 11.06 -14.33
C PRO A 245 -13.82 10.77 -14.17
N ALA A 246 -14.71 11.42 -14.94
CA ALA A 246 -16.15 11.19 -14.85
C ALA A 246 -16.60 9.93 -15.60
N THR A 247 -15.95 9.61 -16.72
CA THR A 247 -16.26 8.43 -17.55
C THR A 247 -15.32 7.26 -17.32
N CYS A 248 -14.21 7.46 -16.60
CA CYS A 248 -13.15 6.46 -16.41
C CYS A 248 -12.57 5.95 -17.74
N GLN A 249 -12.49 6.81 -18.75
CA GLN A 249 -11.95 6.47 -20.07
C GLN A 249 -10.81 7.41 -20.50
N PRO A 250 -9.89 6.96 -21.36
CA PRO A 250 -8.93 7.85 -22.02
C PRO A 250 -9.67 8.94 -22.78
N THR A 251 -9.15 10.16 -22.76
CA THR A 251 -9.68 11.24 -23.59
C THR A 251 -9.46 10.92 -25.08
N GLU A 252 -10.30 11.50 -25.95
CA GLU A 252 -10.24 11.22 -27.39
C GLU A 252 -8.84 11.53 -27.95
N GLY A 253 -8.19 10.50 -28.53
CA GLY A 253 -6.84 10.60 -29.06
C GLY A 253 -5.71 10.31 -28.07
N ALA A 254 -6.00 9.98 -26.80
CA ALA A 254 -5.01 9.51 -25.84
C ALA A 254 -4.74 7.99 -26.01
N ASP A 255 -3.47 7.62 -26.14
CA ASP A 255 -3.03 6.20 -26.18
C ASP A 255 -2.67 5.70 -24.77
N CYS A 256 -2.29 6.62 -23.87
CA CYS A 256 -1.98 6.31 -22.49
C CYS A 256 -2.36 7.47 -21.56
N ALA A 257 -2.59 7.14 -20.28
CA ALA A 257 -2.88 8.14 -19.26
C ALA A 257 -1.71 8.35 -18.30
N SER A 258 -1.04 7.27 -17.89
CA SER A 258 0.03 7.32 -16.91
C SER A 258 1.01 6.17 -17.15
N GLY A 259 2.20 6.28 -16.55
CA GLY A 259 3.24 5.27 -16.62
C GLY A 259 4.57 5.81 -17.18
N PRO A 260 5.68 5.14 -16.89
CA PRO A 260 7.04 5.58 -17.29
C PRO A 260 7.27 5.60 -18.80
N CYS A 261 6.41 4.92 -19.58
CA CYS A 261 6.42 4.94 -21.05
C CYS A 261 5.29 5.78 -21.65
N CYS A 262 4.73 6.74 -20.89
CA CYS A 262 3.71 7.66 -21.36
C CYS A 262 4.21 9.11 -21.32
N HIS A 263 4.06 9.82 -22.44
CA HIS A 263 4.36 11.26 -22.52
C HIS A 263 3.35 11.93 -23.44
N ASP A 264 2.77 13.05 -22.99
CA ASP A 264 1.73 13.80 -23.72
C ASP A 264 0.60 12.90 -24.27
N CYS A 265 0.11 12.00 -23.41
CA CYS A 265 -0.93 11.02 -23.73
C CYS A 265 -0.56 10.00 -24.81
N LYS A 266 0.72 9.88 -25.18
CA LYS A 266 1.22 8.99 -26.22
C LYS A 266 2.27 8.03 -25.68
N PHE A 267 2.31 6.82 -26.25
CA PHE A 267 3.36 5.86 -25.94
C PHE A 267 4.73 6.41 -26.36
N LEU A 268 5.70 6.34 -25.47
CA LEU A 268 7.09 6.60 -25.80
C LEU A 268 7.58 5.57 -26.81
N LYS A 269 8.42 6.02 -27.76
CA LYS A 269 8.94 5.17 -28.83
C LYS A 269 9.68 3.95 -28.28
N GLU A 270 9.63 2.86 -29.04
CA GLU A 270 10.40 1.66 -28.74
C GLU A 270 11.89 2.00 -28.56
N GLY A 271 12.52 1.43 -27.53
CA GLY A 271 13.91 1.70 -27.18
C GLY A 271 14.13 2.92 -26.30
N THR A 272 13.07 3.64 -25.89
CA THR A 272 13.20 4.72 -24.89
C THR A 272 13.48 4.13 -23.51
N ILE A 273 14.53 4.59 -22.82
CA ILE A 273 14.86 4.10 -21.47
C ILE A 273 13.78 4.54 -20.49
N CYS A 274 13.12 3.58 -19.86
CA CYS A 274 12.07 3.84 -18.87
C CYS A 274 12.50 3.51 -17.43
N LYS A 275 13.50 2.65 -17.25
CA LYS A 275 14.14 2.43 -15.96
C LYS A 275 15.64 2.28 -16.12
N ARG A 276 16.40 3.19 -15.52
CA ARG A 276 17.86 3.10 -15.45
C ARG A 276 18.27 1.99 -14.48
N ALA A 277 19.29 1.25 -14.86
CA ALA A 277 19.88 0.22 -14.03
C ALA A 277 20.96 0.80 -13.11
N ARG A 278 21.25 0.08 -12.03
CA ARG A 278 22.37 0.37 -11.13
C ARG A 278 23.57 -0.53 -11.49
N GLY A 279 24.76 0.05 -11.51
CA GLY A 279 26.00 -0.66 -11.85
C GLY A 279 26.04 -1.10 -13.31
N ASP A 280 26.64 -2.27 -13.56
CA ASP A 280 26.86 -2.82 -14.91
C ASP A 280 25.63 -3.54 -15.51
N ASN A 281 24.47 -3.42 -14.86
CA ASN A 281 23.22 -4.03 -15.33
C ASN A 281 22.60 -3.26 -16.52
N MET A 282 21.84 -3.96 -17.35
CA MET A 282 21.15 -3.38 -18.51
C MET A 282 19.94 -2.53 -18.10
N HIS A 283 19.61 -1.46 -18.84
CA HIS A 283 18.39 -0.66 -18.60
C HIS A 283 17.12 -1.39 -19.07
N ASP A 284 15.95 -0.94 -18.58
CA ASP A 284 14.65 -1.34 -19.14
C ASP A 284 14.16 -0.28 -20.14
N TYR A 285 13.47 -0.74 -21.18
CA TYR A 285 13.12 0.06 -22.35
C TYR A 285 11.64 -0.04 -22.70
N CYS A 286 11.04 1.06 -23.13
CA CYS A 286 9.69 1.08 -23.69
C CYS A 286 9.61 0.25 -24.96
N ASN A 287 8.47 -0.40 -25.19
CA ASN A 287 8.19 -1.21 -26.38
C ASN A 287 7.38 -0.47 -27.46
N GLY A 288 7.02 0.80 -27.22
CA GLY A 288 6.19 1.61 -28.13
C GLY A 288 4.70 1.24 -28.18
N LYS A 289 4.24 0.31 -27.34
CA LYS A 289 2.89 -0.26 -27.38
C LYS A 289 2.14 -0.18 -26.05
N THR A 290 2.87 -0.02 -24.95
CA THR A 290 2.33 0.03 -23.59
C THR A 290 2.92 1.21 -22.84
N CYS A 291 2.20 1.73 -21.86
CA CYS A 291 2.69 2.78 -20.96
C CYS A 291 3.52 2.23 -19.78
N ASP A 292 3.47 0.91 -19.57
CA ASP A 292 4.32 0.19 -18.63
C ASP A 292 5.76 0.08 -19.14
N CYS A 293 6.72 -0.01 -18.21
CA CYS A 293 8.14 -0.25 -18.51
C CYS A 293 8.45 -1.74 -18.39
N PRO A 294 8.46 -2.51 -19.50
CA PRO A 294 8.73 -3.94 -19.44
C PRO A 294 10.18 -4.20 -19.01
N ARG A 295 10.37 -5.23 -18.18
CA ARG A 295 11.72 -5.67 -17.77
C ARG A 295 12.51 -6.12 -19.00
N ASN A 296 13.77 -5.71 -19.07
CA ASN A 296 14.67 -6.16 -20.13
C ASN A 296 14.92 -7.67 -20.00
N PRO A 297 14.61 -8.47 -21.04
CA PRO A 297 14.75 -9.93 -21.01
C PRO A 297 16.22 -10.41 -20.91
N HIS A 298 17.19 -9.50 -21.10
CA HIS A 298 18.62 -9.80 -21.01
C HIS A 298 19.25 -9.47 -19.64
N LYS A 299 18.45 -9.04 -18.64
CA LYS A 299 18.93 -8.91 -17.25
C LYS A 299 19.09 -10.28 -16.59
N GLY A 300 20.24 -10.55 -15.99
CA GLY A 300 20.45 -11.73 -15.14
C GLY A 300 19.59 -11.70 -13.87
N GLU A 301 19.31 -12.88 -13.31
CA GLU A 301 18.76 -13.04 -11.96
C GLU A 301 19.87 -12.74 -10.93
N HIS A 302 19.57 -11.97 -9.87
CA HIS A 302 20.51 -11.76 -8.76
C HIS A 302 19.95 -12.34 -7.45
N ASP A 303 20.87 -12.98 -6.73
CA ASP A 303 20.80 -13.76 -5.48
C ASP A 303 20.44 -12.93 -4.21
N PRO A 304 20.08 -13.58 -3.08
CA PRO A 304 19.32 -13.00 -1.96
C PRO A 304 20.16 -12.13 -1.00
N MET A 305 19.45 -11.23 -0.33
CA MET A 305 19.96 -10.23 0.62
C MET A 305 20.21 -10.84 2.01
N GLU A 306 21.37 -10.57 2.61
CA GLU A 306 21.68 -10.88 4.03
C GLU A 306 20.88 -9.96 4.97
N TRP A 307 20.32 -10.53 6.05
CA TRP A 307 19.41 -9.86 6.99
C TRP A 307 20.11 -9.35 8.26
N PRO A 308 19.72 -8.18 8.82
CA PRO A 308 20.14 -7.75 10.16
C PRO A 308 19.26 -8.35 11.29
N ALA A 309 19.65 -8.08 12.54
CA ALA A 309 19.15 -8.60 13.83
C ALA A 309 17.60 -8.69 14.03
N PRO A 310 17.10 -9.50 15.01
CA PRO A 310 15.66 -9.83 15.14
C PRO A 310 14.75 -8.60 15.28
N ALA A 311 13.65 -8.61 14.50
CA ALA A 311 12.62 -7.57 14.48
C ALA A 311 11.91 -7.44 15.84
N LYS A 312 11.67 -6.20 16.27
CA LYS A 312 10.82 -5.88 17.42
C LYS A 312 9.41 -5.60 16.91
N GLY A 313 8.40 -6.20 17.54
CA GLY A 313 6.99 -5.88 17.27
C GLY A 313 6.48 -4.74 18.13
N SER A 314 5.44 -4.04 17.66
CA SER A 314 4.74 -2.98 18.38
C SER A 314 3.25 -3.30 18.52
N VAL A 315 2.62 -2.71 19.53
CA VAL A 315 1.33 -3.11 20.09
C VAL A 315 0.29 -1.99 19.98
N LEU A 316 -0.86 -2.24 19.38
CA LEU A 316 -2.01 -1.32 19.48
C LEU A 316 -3.07 -1.87 20.45
N MET A 317 -3.44 -1.05 21.43
CA MET A 317 -4.50 -1.32 22.42
C MET A 317 -5.80 -0.59 22.09
#